data_AF-A0A920UXV2-F1
#
_entry.id   AF-A0A920UXV2-F1
#
_cell.length_a   1.000
_cell.length_b   1.000
_cell.length_c   1.000
_cell.angle_alpha   90.00
_cell.angle_beta   90.00
_cell.angle_gamma   90.00
#
_symmetry.space_group_name_H-M   'P 1'
#
loop_
_entity.id
_entity.type
_entity.pdbx_description
1 polymer ?
#
loop_
_entity_poly.entity_id
_entity_poly.type
_entity_poly.pdbx_seq_one_letter_code
_entity_poly.pdbx_strand_id
1 'polypeptide(L)'
;MSLQDVIARTTYHPAQLLREENEIGTLAVGSRADITILNLEHGPWTLSDGQAETLSVNQRLIPAWVIRAGELIEPNRRLLRDVCHSPLTSGTG
;
A
#
# COMPACT_ATOMS: atom_id res chain seq x y z
N MET A 1 12.62 -7.75 -4.54
CA MET A 1 12.27 -6.50 -5.25
C MET A 1 12.54 -5.34 -4.31
N SER A 2 13.07 -4.21 -4.80
CA SER A 2 13.31 -3.04 -3.95
C SER A 2 12.00 -2.26 -3.70
N LEU A 3 11.97 -1.42 -2.67
CA LEU A 3 10.81 -0.55 -2.42
C LEU A 3 10.60 0.46 -3.57
N GLN A 4 11.68 0.94 -4.18
CA GLN A 4 11.60 1.84 -5.35
C GLN A 4 10.93 1.14 -6.53
N ASP A 5 11.29 -0.13 -6.80
CA ASP A 5 10.64 -0.91 -7.85
C ASP A 5 9.14 -1.12 -7.57
N VAL A 6 8.77 -1.36 -6.31
CA VAL A 6 7.36 -1.48 -5.89
C VAL A 6 6.61 -0.19 -6.22
N ILE A 7 7.13 0.95 -5.76
CA ILE A 7 6.50 2.27 -5.97
C ILE A 7 6.33 2.52 -7.47
N ALA A 8 7.39 2.38 -8.27
CA ALA A 8 7.32 2.62 -9.72
C ALA A 8 6.30 1.71 -10.41
N ARG A 9 6.23 0.43 -10.02
CA ARG A 9 5.30 -0.57 -10.60
C ARG A 9 3.85 -0.40 -10.14
N THR A 10 3.59 0.34 -9.06
CA THR A 10 2.23 0.60 -8.56
C THR A 10 1.75 2.03 -8.78
N THR A 11 2.60 2.94 -9.28
CA THR A 11 2.22 4.33 -9.59
C THR A 11 2.56 4.71 -11.03
N TYR A 12 3.85 4.95 -11.32
CA TYR A 12 4.30 5.59 -12.56
C TYR A 12 4.18 4.69 -13.78
N HIS A 13 4.58 3.42 -13.71
CA HIS A 13 4.49 2.51 -14.87
C HIS A 13 3.05 2.24 -15.31
N PRO A 14 2.06 2.02 -14.40
CA PRO A 14 0.65 2.00 -14.78
C PRO A 14 0.19 3.30 -15.44
N ALA A 15 0.63 4.47 -14.96
CA ALA A 15 0.29 5.77 -15.56
C ALA A 15 0.83 5.87 -16.99
N GLN A 16 2.09 5.47 -17.22
CA GLN A 16 2.68 5.42 -18.56
C GLN A 16 1.93 4.47 -19.51
N LEU A 17 1.50 3.30 -19.01
CA LEU A 17 0.71 2.36 -19.80
C LEU A 17 -0.60 2.98 -20.28
N LEU A 18 -1.21 3.84 -19.44
CA LEU A 18 -2.43 4.58 -19.75
C LEU A 18 -2.18 5.86 -20.56
N ARG A 19 -0.91 6.27 -20.75
CA ARG A 19 -0.51 7.56 -21.35
C ARG A 19 -0.95 8.78 -20.52
N GLU A 20 -0.98 8.61 -19.21
CA GLU A 20 -1.43 9.60 -18.22
C GLU A 20 -0.28 9.97 -17.26
N GLU A 21 0.97 9.68 -17.60
CA GLU A 21 2.14 9.86 -16.72
C GLU A 21 2.44 11.32 -16.34
N ASN A 22 1.87 12.28 -17.07
CA ASN A 22 1.94 13.71 -16.73
C ASN A 22 0.82 14.15 -15.77
N GLU A 23 -0.20 13.32 -15.58
CA GLU A 23 -1.39 13.63 -14.77
C GLU A 23 -1.45 12.79 -13.48
N ILE A 24 -1.13 11.50 -13.53
CA ILE A 24 -1.24 10.57 -12.38
C ILE A 24 0.03 9.75 -12.17
N GLY A 25 0.14 9.11 -11.00
CA GLY A 25 1.25 8.21 -10.68
C GLY A 25 2.60 8.90 -10.45
N THR A 26 2.59 10.22 -10.30
CA THR A 26 3.75 11.09 -10.08
C THR A 26 3.45 12.15 -9.01
N LEU A 27 4.50 12.74 -8.45
CA LEU A 27 4.43 13.89 -7.53
C LEU A 27 4.95 15.18 -8.19
N ALA A 28 5.04 15.21 -9.53
CA ALA A 28 5.51 16.36 -10.28
C ALA A 28 4.56 17.56 -10.12
N VAL A 29 5.11 18.78 -10.15
CA VAL A 29 4.29 19.99 -10.15
C VAL A 29 3.40 20.00 -11.39
N GLY A 30 2.10 20.25 -11.19
CA GLY A 30 1.10 20.29 -12.26
C GLY A 30 0.36 18.97 -12.47
N SER A 31 0.80 17.85 -11.87
CA SER A 31 0.04 16.60 -11.87
C SER A 31 -1.12 16.65 -10.87
N ARG A 32 -2.08 15.74 -11.02
CA ARG A 32 -3.18 15.58 -10.07
C ARG A 32 -2.65 15.15 -8.71
N ALA A 33 -3.21 15.74 -7.64
CA ALA A 33 -2.89 15.40 -6.27
C ALA A 33 -3.57 14.08 -5.83
N ASP A 34 -3.14 12.96 -6.42
CA ASP A 34 -3.47 11.60 -6.04
C ASP A 34 -2.31 10.99 -5.23
N ILE A 35 -2.39 11.08 -3.90
CA ILE A 35 -1.29 10.75 -2.99
C ILE A 35 -1.76 9.71 -1.97
N THR A 36 -1.00 8.64 -1.76
CA THR A 36 -1.22 7.71 -0.65
C THR A 36 -0.07 7.84 0.35
N ILE A 37 -0.41 8.16 1.60
CA ILE A 37 0.55 8.19 2.71
C ILE A 37 0.54 6.82 3.38
N LEU A 38 1.71 6.18 3.44
CA LEU A 38 1.90 4.84 3.99
C LEU A 38 2.79 4.91 5.25
N ASN A 39 2.36 4.26 6.32
CA ASN A 39 3.21 3.98 7.48
C ASN A 39 4.09 2.77 7.17
N LEU A 40 5.41 2.90 7.36
CA LEU A 40 6.32 1.77 7.43
C LEU A 40 6.34 1.23 8.86
N GLU A 41 5.72 0.09 9.08
CA GLU A 41 5.64 -0.55 10.39
C GLU A 41 6.68 -1.67 10.48
N HIS A 42 7.58 -1.59 11.46
CA HIS A 42 8.54 -2.64 11.76
C HIS A 42 7.97 -3.66 12.74
N GLY A 43 8.32 -4.93 12.56
CA GLY A 43 7.90 -6.02 13.44
C GLY A 43 7.79 -7.34 12.70
N PRO A 44 7.71 -8.46 13.43
CA PRO A 44 7.46 -9.76 12.82
C PRO A 44 6.01 -9.82 12.33
N TRP A 45 5.83 -10.01 11.03
CA TRP A 45 4.52 -10.17 10.40
C TRP A 45 4.49 -11.42 9.54
N THR A 46 3.32 -12.06 9.47
CA THR A 46 3.03 -13.14 8.53
C THR A 46 1.99 -12.63 7.54
N LEU A 47 2.34 -12.62 6.25
CA LEU A 47 1.43 -12.30 5.16
C LEU A 47 1.02 -13.59 4.47
N SER A 48 -0.25 -13.68 4.06
CA SER A 48 -0.76 -14.81 3.26
C SER A 48 -1.17 -14.32 1.88
N ASP A 49 -0.92 -15.13 0.86
CA ASP A 49 -1.47 -14.89 -0.48
C ASP A 49 -2.84 -15.57 -0.67
N GLY A 50 -3.38 -15.48 -1.88
CA GLY A 50 -4.67 -16.09 -2.24
C GLY A 50 -4.67 -17.63 -2.25
N GLN A 51 -3.50 -18.26 -2.22
CA GLN A 51 -3.32 -19.71 -2.18
C GLN A 51 -2.97 -20.23 -0.77
N ALA A 52 -3.09 -19.37 0.24
CA ALA A 52 -2.70 -19.63 1.63
C ALA A 52 -1.20 -19.91 1.84
N GLU A 53 -0.36 -19.55 0.87
CA GLU A 53 1.09 -19.53 1.08
C GLU A 53 1.45 -18.36 2.01
N THR A 54 2.35 -18.62 2.96
CA THR A 54 2.72 -17.63 3.97
C THR A 54 4.13 -17.13 3.79
N LEU A 55 4.31 -15.83 4.04
CA LEU A 55 5.60 -15.16 4.01
C LEU A 55 5.83 -14.42 5.32
N SER A 56 6.96 -14.72 5.99
CA SER A 56 7.41 -13.96 7.16
C SER A 56 8.20 -12.73 6.71
N VAL A 57 7.82 -11.56 7.23
CA VAL A 57 8.47 -10.28 6.93
C VAL A 57 8.71 -9.47 8.21
N ASN A 58 9.70 -8.57 8.18
CA ASN A 58 10.05 -7.71 9.31
C ASN A 58 9.51 -6.27 9.20
N GLN A 59 8.79 -5.99 8.11
CA GLN A 59 8.19 -4.70 7.83
C GLN A 59 6.95 -4.84 6.95
N ARG A 60 5.98 -3.93 7.12
CA ARG A 60 4.79 -3.80 6.27
C ARG A 60 4.45 -2.34 6.03
N LEU A 61 3.72 -2.06 4.94
CA LEU A 61 3.23 -0.72 4.59
C LEU A 61 1.72 -0.64 4.83
N ILE A 62 1.27 0.30 5.67
CA ILE A 62 -0.15 0.47 6.01
C ILE A 62 -0.63 1.87 5.58
N PRO A 63 -1.74 2.00 4.84
CA PRO A 63 -2.27 3.32 4.48
C PRO A 63 -2.73 4.10 5.72
N ALA A 64 -2.14 5.28 5.87
CA ALA A 64 -2.50 6.27 6.89
C ALA A 64 -3.53 7.25 6.33
N TRP A 65 -3.30 7.79 5.13
CA TRP A 65 -4.15 8.79 4.49
C TRP A 65 -4.12 8.65 2.98
N VAL A 66 -5.19 9.09 2.32
CA VAL A 66 -5.25 9.22 0.86
C VAL A 66 -5.67 10.64 0.52
N ILE A 67 -5.00 11.28 -0.43
CA ILE A 67 -5.46 12.50 -1.07
C ILE A 67 -5.87 12.11 -2.49
N ARG A 68 -7.09 12.45 -2.90
CA ARG A 68 -7.58 12.17 -4.25
C ARG A 68 -8.04 13.46 -4.90
N ALA A 69 -7.42 13.84 -6.01
CA ALA A 69 -7.66 15.11 -6.67
C ALA A 69 -7.63 16.32 -5.71
N GLY A 70 -6.73 16.28 -4.70
CA GLY A 70 -6.60 17.34 -3.68
C GLY A 70 -7.47 17.16 -2.43
N GLU A 71 -8.40 16.22 -2.42
CA GLU A 71 -9.30 15.98 -1.28
C GLU A 71 -8.77 14.91 -0.33
N LEU A 72 -8.68 15.23 0.97
CA LEU A 72 -8.22 14.30 2.00
C LEU A 72 -9.29 13.25 2.31
N ILE A 73 -8.88 11.99 2.34
CA ILE A 73 -9.70 10.81 2.63
C ILE A 73 -9.04 10.02 3.75
N GLU A 74 -9.79 9.78 4.82
CA GLU A 74 -9.40 8.85 5.88
C GLU A 74 -9.76 7.41 5.48
N PRO A 75 -8.77 6.49 5.35
CA PRO A 75 -9.06 5.12 4.97
C PRO A 75 -9.68 4.36 6.16
N ASN A 76 -10.88 3.81 5.97
CA ASN A 76 -11.56 2.99 7.01
C ASN A 76 -10.96 1.59 7.22
N ARG A 77 -9.95 1.20 6.43
CA ARG A 77 -9.19 -0.07 6.50
C ARG A 77 -10.04 -1.35 6.50
N ARG A 78 -11.32 -1.28 6.12
CA ARG A 78 -12.25 -2.43 6.15
C ARG A 78 -11.78 -3.61 5.30
N LEU A 79 -11.08 -3.33 4.19
CA LEU A 79 -10.55 -4.31 3.24
C LEU A 79 -9.10 -4.74 3.55
N LEU A 80 -8.53 -4.29 4.68
CA LEU A 80 -7.15 -4.57 5.06
C LEU A 80 -7.08 -5.45 6.32
N ARG A 81 -8.10 -6.26 6.60
CA ARG A 81 -8.16 -7.07 7.82
C ARG A 81 -6.95 -7.98 7.95
N ASP A 82 -6.63 -8.66 6.86
CA ASP A 82 -5.56 -9.66 6.75
C ASP A 82 -4.15 -9.03 6.74
N VAL A 83 -4.09 -7.71 6.54
CA VAL A 83 -2.84 -6.94 6.55
C VAL A 83 -2.64 -6.21 7.87
N CYS A 84 -3.71 -5.67 8.47
CA CYS A 84 -3.67 -4.88 9.70
C CYS A 84 -3.65 -5.74 10.96
N HIS A 85 -4.32 -6.88 10.97
CA HIS A 85 -4.41 -7.76 12.14
C HIS A 85 -3.55 -8.99 11.91
N SER A 86 -2.67 -9.30 12.86
CA SER A 86 -2.06 -10.63 12.92
C SER A 86 -3.18 -11.65 13.14
N PRO A 87 -3.20 -12.82 12.46
CA PRO A 87 -4.13 -13.86 12.82
C PRO A 87 -3.97 -14.09 14.32
N LEU A 88 -5.08 -13.98 15.06
CA LEU A 88 -5.13 -14.25 16.49
C LEU A 88 -4.37 -15.56 16.71
N THR A 89 -3.28 -15.51 17.48
CA THR A 89 -2.73 -16.73 18.04
C THR A 89 -3.85 -17.29 18.90
N SER A 90 -4.52 -18.33 18.41
CA SER A 90 -5.43 -19.13 19.21
C SER A 90 -4.59 -19.71 20.34
N GLY A 91 -4.56 -18.99 21.46
CA GLY A 91 -4.04 -19.49 22.71
C GLY A 91 -4.82 -20.75 23.04
N THR A 92 -4.13 -21.88 23.00
CA THR A 92 -4.55 -23.12 23.64
C THR A 92 -4.82 -22.84 25.11
N GLY A 93 -6.10 -22.86 25.49
CA GLY A 93 -6.57 -23.14 26.84
C GLY A 93 -7.08 -24.56 26.92
#